data_AF-A0A353PQI3-F1
#
_entry.id   AF-A0A353PQI3-F1
#
_cell.length_a   1.000
_cell.length_b   1.000
_cell.length_c   1.000
_cell.angle_alpha   90.00
_cell.angle_beta   90.00
_cell.angle_gamma   90.00
#
_symmetry.space_group_name_H-M   'P 1'
#
loop_
_entity.id
_entity.type
_entity.pdbx_description
1 polymer ?
#
loop_
_entity_poly.entity_id
_entity_poly.type
_entity_poly.pdbx_seq_one_letter_code
_entity_poly.pdbx_strand_id
1 'polypeptide(L)'
;MISIKAITATFLGGLMLTGFTAKAERTEYTFYPRRISTMFDSVGGINDEITFTLPDASKKSVIVKADKRVSIADSYQFDPGSISISYEIRSNYVDEVQAGACTFTLTKEDLKETNQGVRLNFNRIGDAKKNPPPWFDCSVQISHPSL
;
A
#
# COMPACT_ATOMS: atom_id res chain seq x y z
N MET A 1 1.09 -21.61 0.72
CA MET A 1 0.27 -22.70 0.16
C MET A 1 -0.57 -22.14 -0.97
N ILE A 2 -0.37 -22.57 -2.22
CA ILE A 2 -1.25 -22.17 -3.33
C ILE A 2 -1.84 -23.44 -3.92
N SER A 3 -3.17 -23.52 -3.86
CA SER A 3 -4.01 -24.62 -4.33
C SER A 3 -4.04 -24.65 -5.86
N ILE A 4 -3.67 -25.78 -6.46
CA ILE A 4 -3.79 -26.05 -7.89
C ILE A 4 -5.11 -26.82 -8.08
N LYS A 5 -6.12 -26.21 -8.71
CA LYS A 5 -7.28 -26.96 -9.22
C LYS A 5 -6.90 -27.53 -10.59
N ALA A 6 -6.88 -28.86 -10.69
CA ALA A 6 -6.67 -29.58 -11.94
C ALA A 6 -7.88 -29.36 -12.88
N ILE A 7 -7.62 -28.92 -14.11
CA ILE A 7 -8.60 -28.98 -15.20
C ILE A 7 -8.37 -30.32 -15.89
N THR A 8 -9.23 -31.30 -15.61
CA THR A 8 -9.27 -32.57 -16.34
C THR A 8 -10.01 -32.33 -17.66
N ALA A 9 -9.29 -32.33 -18.78
CA ALA A 9 -9.90 -32.35 -20.10
C ALA A 9 -9.94 -33.79 -20.62
N THR A 10 -11.11 -34.43 -20.58
CA THR A 10 -11.36 -35.72 -21.24
C THR A 10 -11.58 -35.46 -22.73
N PHE A 11 -10.64 -35.87 -23.58
CA PHE A 11 -10.78 -35.81 -25.04
C PHE A 11 -11.04 -37.22 -25.60
N LEU A 12 -12.21 -37.41 -26.22
CA LEU A 12 -12.54 -38.57 -27.07
C LEU A 12 -12.70 -38.03 -28.50
N GLY A 13 -11.78 -38.37 -29.39
CA GLY A 13 -11.85 -38.03 -30.82
C GLY A 13 -10.51 -37.56 -31.36
N GLY A 14 -9.92 -38.36 -32.25
CA GLY A 14 -8.54 -38.23 -32.70
C GLY A 14 -8.19 -36.92 -33.41
N LEU A 15 -7.03 -36.38 -33.03
CA LEU A 15 -6.21 -35.48 -33.84
C LEU A 15 -4.76 -35.63 -33.35
N MET A 16 -3.84 -36.01 -34.24
CA MET A 16 -2.40 -36.04 -33.96
C MET A 16 -1.92 -34.61 -33.66
N LEU A 17 -1.91 -34.22 -32.39
CA LEU A 17 -1.23 -33.02 -31.91
C LEU A 17 0.21 -33.40 -31.59
N THR A 18 1.14 -32.96 -32.43
CA THR A 18 2.56 -32.93 -32.09
C THR A 18 2.72 -32.09 -30.82
N GLY A 19 3.14 -32.76 -29.73
CA GLY A 19 3.22 -32.17 -28.41
C GLY A 19 4.25 -31.05 -28.36
N PHE A 20 3.81 -29.81 -28.48
CA PHE A 20 4.52 -28.69 -27.88
C PHE A 20 4.34 -28.82 -26.37
N THR A 21 5.24 -29.54 -25.71
CA THR A 21 5.45 -29.33 -24.27
C THR A 21 6.07 -27.95 -24.12
N ALA A 22 5.22 -26.92 -24.09
CA ALA A 22 5.61 -25.64 -23.53
C ALA A 22 5.98 -25.92 -22.07
N LYS A 23 7.28 -26.07 -21.80
CA LYS A 23 7.80 -26.03 -20.44
C LYS A 23 7.43 -24.65 -19.94
N ALA A 24 6.34 -24.55 -19.18
CA ALA A 24 6.00 -23.35 -18.46
C ALA A 24 7.14 -23.13 -17.46
N GLU A 25 8.16 -22.37 -17.88
CA GLU A 25 9.15 -21.85 -16.97
C GLU A 25 8.42 -20.92 -16.03
N ARG A 26 8.01 -21.48 -14.90
CA ARG A 26 7.53 -20.71 -13.76
C ARG A 26 8.72 -19.94 -13.24
N THR A 27 8.89 -18.72 -13.73
CA THR A 27 9.84 -17.79 -13.14
C THR A 27 9.34 -17.50 -11.72
N GLU A 28 9.95 -18.15 -10.72
CA GLU A 28 9.72 -17.79 -9.33
C GLU A 28 10.30 -16.40 -9.12
N TYR A 29 9.45 -15.43 -8.80
CA TYR A 29 9.88 -14.10 -8.43
C TYR A 29 9.95 -14.02 -6.91
N THR A 30 11.13 -13.69 -6.37
CA THR A 30 11.27 -13.28 -4.97
C THR A 30 10.94 -11.79 -4.89
N PHE A 31 9.92 -11.44 -4.13
CA PHE A 31 9.57 -10.06 -3.83
C PHE A 31 10.00 -9.73 -2.41
N TYR A 32 10.59 -8.54 -2.21
CA TYR A 32 11.06 -8.11 -0.90
C TYR A 32 10.01 -7.28 -0.16
N PRO A 33 9.78 -7.53 1.14
CA PRO A 33 8.87 -6.73 1.93
C PRO A 33 9.44 -5.33 2.15
N ARG A 34 8.53 -4.38 2.37
CA ARG A 34 8.85 -2.96 2.47
C ARG A 34 8.39 -2.38 3.79
N ARG A 35 9.16 -1.43 4.30
CA ARG A 35 8.71 -0.57 5.40
C ARG A 35 7.74 0.47 4.85
N ILE A 36 6.59 0.59 5.51
CA ILE A 36 5.60 1.65 5.27
C ILE A 36 5.69 2.65 6.41
N SER A 37 5.75 3.93 6.05
CA SER A 37 5.84 5.02 7.01
C SER A 37 5.00 6.20 6.56
N THR A 38 4.67 7.08 7.49
CA THR A 38 3.96 8.32 7.21
C THR A 38 4.70 9.53 7.77
N MET A 39 4.46 10.69 7.18
CA MET A 39 4.97 11.98 7.63
C MET A 39 3.91 13.06 7.35
N PHE A 40 3.76 13.99 8.29
CA PHE A 40 2.84 15.13 8.19
C PHE A 40 3.67 16.41 8.21
N ASP A 41 3.43 17.31 7.28
CA ASP A 41 4.06 18.64 7.25
C ASP A 41 3.60 19.54 8.42
N SER A 42 2.40 19.31 8.92
CA SER A 42 1.80 19.99 10.06
C SER A 42 0.68 19.15 10.63
N VAL A 43 0.44 19.21 11.94
CA VAL A 43 -0.70 18.53 12.55
C VAL A 43 -1.98 19.37 12.53
N GLY A 44 -1.89 20.70 12.39
CA GLY A 44 -3.03 21.57 12.08
C GLY A 44 -4.28 21.48 12.98
N GLY A 45 -4.27 20.75 14.11
CA GLY A 45 -5.47 20.47 14.90
C GLY A 45 -6.11 19.10 14.78
N ILE A 46 -5.50 18.16 14.08
CA ILE A 46 -6.02 16.79 14.00
C ILE A 46 -5.80 16.03 15.31
N ASN A 47 -6.58 14.95 15.48
CA ASN A 47 -6.35 13.97 16.50
C ASN A 47 -4.91 13.47 16.42
N ASP A 48 -4.32 13.30 17.59
CA ASP A 48 -3.00 12.74 17.72
C ASP A 48 -2.94 11.30 17.22
N GLU A 49 -4.07 10.60 17.04
CA GLU A 49 -4.15 9.26 16.45
C GLU A 49 -4.83 9.24 15.07
N ILE A 50 -4.14 8.65 14.07
CA ILE A 50 -4.69 8.37 12.73
C ILE A 50 -4.69 6.88 12.50
N THR A 51 -5.79 6.36 11.92
CA THR A 51 -5.91 4.95 11.55
C THR A 51 -5.65 4.75 10.07
N PHE A 52 -4.75 3.83 9.74
CA PHE A 52 -4.47 3.34 8.40
C PHE A 52 -5.05 1.94 8.22
N THR A 53 -5.59 1.66 7.03
CA THR A 53 -5.99 0.32 6.61
C THR A 53 -5.12 -0.10 5.43
N LEU A 54 -4.35 -1.16 5.60
CA LEU A 54 -3.47 -1.72 4.58
C LEU A 54 -4.26 -2.58 3.56
N PRO A 55 -3.67 -2.93 2.41
CA PRO A 55 -4.37 -3.71 1.37
C PRO A 55 -4.90 -5.08 1.83
N ASP A 56 -4.27 -5.69 2.83
CA ASP A 56 -4.72 -6.93 3.48
C ASP A 56 -5.83 -6.71 4.52
N ALA A 57 -6.41 -5.51 4.57
CA ALA A 57 -7.39 -5.03 5.52
C ALA A 57 -6.91 -4.93 6.98
N SER A 58 -5.61 -5.16 7.26
CA SER A 58 -5.06 -4.91 8.59
C SER A 58 -5.08 -3.42 8.91
N LYS A 59 -5.37 -3.08 10.18
CA LYS A 59 -5.44 -1.70 10.65
C LYS A 59 -4.25 -1.36 11.52
N LYS A 60 -3.73 -0.15 11.34
CA LYS A 60 -2.68 0.42 12.17
C LYS A 60 -3.03 1.85 12.56
N SER A 61 -3.11 2.09 13.85
CA SER A 61 -3.15 3.45 14.38
C SER A 61 -1.75 3.95 14.70
N VAL A 62 -1.51 5.23 14.43
CA VAL A 62 -0.23 5.88 14.71
C VAL A 62 -0.44 7.22 15.37
N ILE A 63 0.47 7.56 16.29
CA ILE A 63 0.49 8.88 16.89
C ILE A 63 1.18 9.87 15.95
N VAL A 64 0.46 10.88 15.49
CA VAL A 64 0.94 11.90 14.58
C VAL A 64 1.77 12.92 15.32
N LYS A 65 2.98 13.16 14.81
CA LYS A 65 3.83 14.26 15.23
C LYS A 65 4.31 14.96 13.96
N ALA A 66 4.07 16.27 13.87
CA ALA A 66 4.52 17.07 12.74
C ALA A 66 6.02 16.87 12.52
N ASP A 67 6.43 16.82 11.25
CA ASP A 67 7.81 16.67 10.80
C ASP A 67 8.54 15.42 11.31
N LYS A 68 7.78 14.44 11.82
CA LYS A 68 8.34 13.15 12.26
C LYS A 68 7.83 12.04 11.37
N ARG A 69 8.77 11.23 10.89
CA ARG A 69 8.47 9.97 10.23
C ARG A 69 7.99 8.96 11.27
N VAL A 70 6.82 8.38 11.05
CA VAL A 70 6.23 7.35 11.92
C VAL A 70 6.07 6.04 11.14
N SER A 71 6.40 4.91 11.75
CA SER A 71 6.24 3.59 11.13
C SER A 71 4.77 3.15 11.17
N ILE A 72 4.25 2.73 10.02
CA ILE A 72 2.95 2.07 9.91
C ILE A 72 3.17 0.55 9.94
N ALA A 73 4.10 0.06 9.11
CA ALA A 73 4.51 -1.33 9.06
C ALA A 73 6.01 -1.40 8.84
N ASP A 74 6.73 -2.19 9.64
CA ASP A 74 8.19 -2.35 9.46
C ASP A 74 8.53 -3.31 8.33
N SER A 75 7.61 -4.20 7.98
CA SER A 75 7.73 -5.18 6.89
C SER A 75 6.34 -5.51 6.34
N TYR A 76 6.09 -5.17 5.08
CA TYR A 76 4.84 -5.46 4.39
C TYR A 76 5.13 -5.99 2.98
N GLN A 77 4.49 -7.10 2.63
CA GLN A 77 4.60 -7.72 1.30
C GLN A 77 3.52 -7.15 0.39
N PHE A 78 3.91 -6.47 -0.69
CA PHE A 78 2.98 -6.00 -1.71
C PHE A 78 2.90 -6.97 -2.88
N ASP A 79 1.72 -7.08 -3.46
CA ASP A 79 1.53 -7.63 -4.80
C ASP A 79 1.78 -6.52 -5.84
N PRO A 80 2.32 -6.85 -7.03
CA PRO A 80 2.50 -5.88 -8.10
C PRO A 80 1.15 -5.40 -8.63
N GLY A 81 1.06 -4.10 -8.91
CA GLY A 81 -0.14 -3.45 -9.41
C GLY A 81 -0.46 -2.16 -8.68
N SER A 82 -1.71 -1.70 -8.85
CA SER A 82 -2.25 -0.55 -8.14
C SER A 82 -2.52 -0.91 -6.68
N ILE A 83 -1.93 -0.14 -5.77
CA ILE A 83 -1.98 -0.32 -4.33
C ILE A 83 -2.73 0.87 -3.74
N SER A 84 -3.59 0.58 -2.76
CA SER A 84 -4.36 1.58 -2.03
C SER A 84 -4.17 1.36 -0.54
N ILE A 85 -3.72 2.40 0.17
CA ILE A 85 -3.69 2.43 1.64
C ILE A 85 -4.72 3.46 2.09
N SER A 86 -5.80 2.99 2.69
CA SER A 86 -6.86 3.87 3.19
C SER A 86 -6.49 4.46 4.56
N TYR A 87 -7.05 5.62 4.88
CA TYR A 87 -6.83 6.30 6.15
C TYR A 87 -8.10 6.99 6.64
N GLU A 88 -8.15 7.19 7.96
CA GLU A 88 -9.16 7.99 8.65
C GLU A 88 -8.46 8.97 9.62
N ILE A 89 -8.70 10.26 9.42
CA ILE A 89 -8.16 11.36 10.23
C ILE A 89 -9.32 12.05 10.92
N ARG A 90 -9.33 12.04 12.25
CA ARG A 90 -10.33 12.77 13.04
C ARG A 90 -9.79 14.14 13.45
N SER A 91 -10.62 15.17 13.48
CA SER A 91 -10.23 16.48 14.02
C SER A 91 -10.37 16.51 15.54
N ASN A 92 -9.49 17.26 16.23
CA ASN A 92 -9.64 17.55 17.66
C ASN A 92 -10.52 18.78 17.94
N TYR A 93 -10.89 19.53 16.89
CA TYR A 93 -11.67 20.78 17.03
C TYR A 93 -13.12 20.64 16.60
N VAL A 94 -13.38 19.75 15.65
CA VAL A 94 -14.71 19.47 15.11
C VAL A 94 -14.94 17.97 15.15
N ASP A 95 -16.17 17.53 15.38
CA ASP A 95 -16.52 16.11 15.35
C ASP A 95 -16.70 15.61 13.91
N GLU A 96 -15.64 15.73 13.13
CA GLU A 96 -15.60 15.33 11.72
C GLU A 96 -14.41 14.42 11.45
N VAL A 97 -14.57 13.59 10.42
CA VAL A 97 -13.57 12.62 9.98
C VAL A 97 -13.28 12.83 8.49
N GLN A 98 -12.01 12.96 8.16
CA GLN A 98 -11.53 12.82 6.79
C GLN A 98 -11.17 11.36 6.53
N ALA A 99 -11.93 10.70 5.66
CA ALA A 99 -11.55 9.42 5.08
C ALA A 99 -10.89 9.63 3.71
N GLY A 100 -9.89 8.83 3.37
CA GLY A 100 -9.22 8.89 2.07
C GLY A 100 -8.34 7.69 1.81
N ALA A 101 -7.59 7.73 0.70
CA ALA A 101 -6.62 6.71 0.37
C ALA A 101 -5.40 7.29 -0.34
N CYS A 102 -4.22 6.78 0.01
CA CYS A 102 -2.98 7.01 -0.71
C CYS A 102 -2.81 5.91 -1.75
N THR A 103 -2.81 6.26 -3.03
CA THR A 103 -2.67 5.30 -4.13
C THR A 103 -1.31 5.42 -4.82
N PHE A 104 -0.77 4.28 -5.21
CA PHE A 104 0.50 4.18 -5.93
C PHE A 104 0.59 2.84 -6.66
N THR A 105 1.52 2.72 -7.60
CA THR A 105 1.73 1.47 -8.35
C THR A 105 3.11 0.93 -8.04
N LEU A 106 3.21 -0.37 -7.79
CA LEU A 106 4.49 -1.09 -7.77
C LEU A 106 4.51 -2.11 -8.91
N THR A 107 5.58 -2.07 -9.70
CA THR A 107 5.89 -3.07 -10.72
C THR A 107 6.57 -4.28 -10.08
N LYS A 108 6.71 -5.38 -10.84
CA LYS A 108 7.52 -6.53 -10.39
C LYS A 108 8.98 -6.12 -10.20
N GLU A 109 9.46 -5.17 -10.99
CA GLU A 109 10.82 -4.65 -10.98
C GLU A 109 11.06 -3.89 -9.67
N ASP A 110 10.14 -3.01 -9.27
CA ASP A 110 10.22 -2.33 -7.98
C ASP A 110 10.33 -3.36 -6.85
N LEU A 111 9.46 -4.36 -6.83
CA LEU A 111 9.40 -5.37 -5.76
C LEU A 111 10.64 -6.27 -5.65
N LYS A 112 11.52 -6.28 -6.65
CA LYS A 112 12.82 -6.98 -6.59
C LYS A 112 13.92 -6.16 -5.91
N GLU A 113 13.74 -4.84 -5.75
CA GLU A 113 14.74 -4.01 -5.09
C GLU A 113 14.68 -4.18 -3.56
N THR A 114 15.78 -4.69 -3.00
CA THR A 114 16.00 -4.71 -1.56
C THR A 114 16.18 -3.28 -1.07
N ASN A 115 15.75 -2.98 0.16
CA ASN A 115 15.90 -1.66 0.75
C ASN A 115 15.12 -0.60 -0.06
N GLN A 116 13.82 -0.78 -0.27
CA GLN A 116 12.94 0.33 -0.62
C GLN A 116 11.81 0.41 0.41
N GLY A 117 11.44 1.63 0.79
CA GLY A 117 10.33 1.91 1.68
C GLY A 117 9.25 2.75 1.00
N VAL A 118 8.02 2.60 1.46
CA VAL A 118 6.89 3.45 1.07
C VAL A 118 6.72 4.53 2.14
N ARG A 119 6.71 5.80 1.72
CA ARG A 119 6.39 6.94 2.58
C ARG A 119 5.11 7.60 2.10
N LEU A 120 4.14 7.69 2.99
CA LEU A 120 2.89 8.43 2.80
C LEU A 120 3.08 9.83 3.38
N ASN A 121 3.22 10.83 2.51
CA ASN A 121 3.35 12.23 2.91
C ASN A 121 1.96 12.87 2.92
N PHE A 122 1.57 13.40 4.06
CA PHE A 122 0.34 14.15 4.23
C PHE A 122 0.68 15.64 4.25
N ASN A 123 0.24 16.35 3.22
CA ASN A 123 0.42 17.79 3.09
C ASN A 123 -0.86 18.49 3.49
N ARG A 124 -0.76 19.51 4.34
CA ARG A 124 -1.92 20.27 4.80
C ARG A 124 -2.44 21.16 3.67
N ILE A 125 -3.73 21.00 3.34
CA ILE A 125 -4.46 21.79 2.35
C ILE A 125 -5.62 22.60 2.97
N GLY A 126 -5.96 22.34 4.23
CA GLY A 126 -7.08 22.99 4.92
C GLY A 126 -6.89 23.15 6.43
N ASP A 127 -7.80 23.92 7.05
CA ASP A 127 -7.86 24.14 8.48
C ASP A 127 -9.19 23.61 9.04
N ALA A 128 -9.10 22.61 9.90
CA ALA A 128 -10.27 21.96 10.50
C ALA A 128 -11.12 22.89 11.37
N LYS A 129 -10.60 24.05 11.80
CA LYS A 129 -11.41 25.06 12.50
C LYS A 129 -12.28 25.90 11.56
N LYS A 130 -11.97 25.91 10.27
CA LYS A 130 -12.57 26.84 9.29
C LYS A 130 -13.37 26.13 8.22
N ASN A 131 -12.92 24.97 7.79
CA ASN A 131 -13.46 24.26 6.64
C ASN A 131 -13.72 22.78 7.00
N PRO A 132 -14.76 22.15 6.41
CA PRO A 132 -14.91 20.70 6.46
C PRO A 132 -13.76 20.00 5.70
N PRO A 133 -13.56 18.68 5.88
CA PRO A 133 -12.53 17.94 5.17
C PRO A 133 -12.76 17.97 3.65
N PRO A 134 -11.69 17.83 2.83
CA PRO A 134 -10.36 17.36 3.22
C PRO A 134 -9.45 18.48 3.76
N TRP A 135 -8.70 18.15 4.81
CA TRP A 135 -7.67 19.02 5.40
C TRP A 135 -6.26 18.64 4.96
N PHE A 136 -6.07 17.38 4.54
CA PHE A 136 -4.81 16.87 4.04
C PHE A 136 -4.97 16.24 2.66
N ASP A 137 -3.95 16.40 1.83
CA ASP A 137 -3.74 15.59 0.64
C ASP A 137 -2.63 14.57 0.90
N CYS A 138 -2.74 13.38 0.29
CA CYS A 138 -1.74 12.33 0.44
C CYS A 138 -0.93 12.15 -0.85
N SER A 139 0.39 12.24 -0.75
CA SER A 139 1.32 11.85 -1.80
C SER A 139 2.21 10.71 -1.35
N VAL A 140 2.61 9.85 -2.31
CA VAL A 140 3.43 8.67 -2.02
C VAL A 140 4.82 8.86 -2.58
N GLN A 141 5.82 8.61 -1.74
CA GLN A 141 7.22 8.53 -2.15
C GLN A 141 7.73 7.10 -1.92
N ILE A 142 8.22 6.49 -3.00
CA ILE A 142 9.00 5.25 -2.92
C ILE A 142 10.45 5.69 -2.68
N SER A 143 10.92 5.52 -1.46
CA SER A 143 12.26 5.93 -1.06
C SER A 143 13.19 4.73 -0.98
N HIS A 144 14.34 4.81 -1.63
CA HIS A 144 15.53 4.10 -1.18
C HIS A 144 15.88 4.67 0.22
N PRO A 145 16.17 3.85 1.24
CA PRO A 145 16.79 4.36 2.44
C PRO A 145 18.10 4.99 1.97
N SER A 146 18.22 6.28 2.25
CA SER A 146 19.49 6.99 2.15
C SER A 146 20.54 6.14 2.88
N LEU A 147 21.55 5.71 2.11
CA LEU A 147 22.78 5.07 2.59
C LEU A 147 23.41 5.88 3.71
#